data_AF-A0A409WV44-F1
#
_entry.id   AF-A0A409WV44-F1
#
_cell.length_a   1.000
_cell.length_b   1.000
_cell.length_c   1.000
_cell.angle_alpha   90.00
_cell.angle_beta   90.00
_cell.angle_gamma   90.00
#
_symmetry.space_group_name_H-M   'P 1'
#
loop_
_entity.id
_entity.type
_entity.pdbx_description
1 polymer ?
#
loop_
_entity_poly.entity_id
_entity_poly.type
_entity_poly.pdbx_seq_one_letter_code
_entity_poly.pdbx_strand_id
1 'polypeptide(L)'
;MEPTVLDRIRANALPILTKTAHFSAPFITTFLLIHLSAPALANLGGSTLASQTMLLGREYYQTSLEPLLVLGPITIHAVSGVLKRMLSPPGRPPRKFSNLLSLTGYGILVLFLPVHFLTHRGYPMLETPPIYGVGPAELDYEFVKTGLKTWPIRSSVLYGGLVLSTTLHLVDGMTIIWNSWLKDSLSSSRLASWRREVRPRRILLALGCLALPVLTGLYALFKEPMMTFTSMAKRYEAVYLASLIYRI
;
A
#
# COMPACT_ATOMS: atom_id res chain seq x y z
N MET A 1 19.35 2.64 -40.87
CA MET A 1 20.19 2.11 -39.77
C MET A 1 19.48 0.91 -39.19
N GLU A 2 20.18 -0.21 -39.02
CA GLU A 2 19.60 -1.40 -38.38
C GLU A 2 19.37 -1.16 -36.88
N PRO A 3 18.30 -1.73 -36.29
CA PRO A 3 18.03 -1.63 -34.86
C PRO A 3 19.13 -2.32 -34.05
N THR A 4 19.58 -1.66 -32.98
CA THR A 4 20.60 -2.22 -32.09
C THR A 4 20.04 -3.41 -31.29
N VAL A 5 20.93 -4.21 -30.69
CA VAL A 5 20.52 -5.28 -29.74
C VAL A 5 19.64 -4.71 -28.62
N LEU A 6 19.98 -3.54 -28.11
CA LEU A 6 19.21 -2.87 -27.06
C LEU A 6 17.83 -2.45 -27.55
N ASP A 7 17.68 -2.01 -28.80
CA ASP A 7 16.38 -1.65 -29.37
C ASP A 7 15.47 -2.87 -29.51
N ARG A 8 16.03 -4.03 -29.88
CA ARG A 8 15.29 -5.31 -29.89
C ARG A 8 14.85 -5.73 -28.49
N ILE A 9 15.73 -5.62 -27.50
CA ILE A 9 15.39 -5.91 -26.09
C ILE A 9 14.25 -5.00 -25.63
N ARG A 10 14.34 -3.69 -25.88
CA ARG A 10 13.32 -2.72 -25.50
C ARG A 10 11.96 -3.02 -26.16
N ALA A 11 11.97 -3.32 -27.47
CA ALA A 11 10.76 -3.62 -28.23
C ALA A 11 10.00 -4.84 -27.68
N ASN A 12 10.72 -5.85 -27.20
CA ASN A 12 10.14 -7.06 -26.63
C ASN A 12 9.77 -6.91 -25.15
N ALA A 13 10.65 -6.30 -24.35
CA ALA A 13 10.49 -6.24 -22.90
C ALA A 13 9.43 -5.22 -22.46
N LEU A 14 9.38 -4.02 -23.07
CA LEU A 14 8.50 -2.94 -22.61
C LEU A 14 7.00 -3.30 -22.66
N PRO A 15 6.48 -3.99 -23.71
CA PRO A 15 5.11 -4.47 -23.73
C PRO A 15 4.82 -5.49 -22.63
N ILE A 16 5.74 -6.45 -22.42
CA ILE A 16 5.61 -7.49 -21.39
C ILE A 16 5.54 -6.84 -20.00
N LEU A 17 6.54 -6.03 -19.65
CA LEU A 17 6.59 -5.34 -18.35
C LEU A 17 5.37 -4.45 -18.13
N THR A 18 4.82 -3.84 -19.19
CA THR A 18 3.61 -3.03 -19.09
C THR A 18 2.38 -3.89 -18.79
N LYS A 19 2.18 -4.98 -19.52
CA LYS A 19 1.08 -5.93 -19.29
C LYS A 19 1.20 -6.53 -17.90
N THR A 20 2.39 -6.95 -17.50
CA THR A 20 2.68 -7.53 -16.18
C THR A 20 2.33 -6.56 -15.05
N ALA A 21 2.77 -5.29 -15.11
CA ALA A 21 2.43 -4.29 -14.12
C ALA A 21 0.92 -3.99 -14.06
N HIS A 22 0.24 -3.99 -15.20
CA HIS A 22 -1.20 -3.73 -15.25
C HIS A 22 -2.01 -4.94 -14.75
N PHE A 23 -1.56 -6.16 -15.05
CA PHE A 23 -2.21 -7.39 -14.63
C PHE A 23 -2.10 -7.65 -13.13
N SER A 24 -0.99 -7.25 -12.50
CA SER A 24 -0.84 -7.36 -11.04
C SER A 24 -1.66 -6.32 -10.27
N ALA A 25 -2.06 -5.20 -10.90
CA ALA A 25 -2.74 -4.10 -10.22
C ALA A 25 -4.12 -4.46 -9.63
N PRO A 26 -5.00 -5.26 -10.28
CA PRO A 26 -6.23 -5.74 -9.67
C PRO A 26 -6.02 -6.54 -8.38
N PHE A 27 -5.02 -7.43 -8.33
CA PHE A 27 -4.70 -8.20 -7.12
C PHE A 27 -4.30 -7.29 -5.95
N ILE A 28 -3.42 -6.32 -6.23
CA ILE A 28 -3.02 -5.30 -5.25
C ILE A 28 -4.24 -4.48 -4.81
N THR A 29 -5.11 -4.11 -5.74
CA THR A 29 -6.33 -3.34 -5.44
C THR A 29 -7.27 -4.12 -4.51
N THR A 30 -7.51 -5.40 -4.79
CA THR A 30 -8.32 -6.27 -3.92
C THR A 30 -7.71 -6.40 -2.53
N PHE A 31 -6.40 -6.64 -2.44
CA PHE A 31 -5.70 -6.64 -1.15
C PHE A 31 -5.90 -5.32 -0.39
N LEU A 32 -5.73 -4.17 -1.07
CA LEU A 32 -5.90 -2.87 -0.44
C LEU A 32 -7.33 -2.64 0.05
N LEU A 33 -8.35 -3.04 -0.71
CA LEU A 33 -9.75 -2.90 -0.28
C LEU A 33 -10.02 -3.68 1.01
N ILE A 34 -9.56 -4.93 1.07
CA ILE A 34 -9.73 -5.77 2.27
C ILE A 34 -8.90 -5.19 3.42
N HIS A 35 -7.63 -4.86 3.19
CA HIS A 35 -6.72 -4.38 4.23
C HIS A 35 -7.15 -3.03 4.82
N LEU A 36 -7.61 -2.09 3.98
CA LEU A 36 -8.07 -0.76 4.42
C LEU A 36 -9.47 -0.77 5.04
N SER A 37 -10.23 -1.87 4.92
CA SER A 37 -11.54 -1.99 5.57
C SER A 37 -11.44 -2.00 7.10
N ALA A 38 -10.44 -2.69 7.66
CA ALA A 38 -10.25 -2.79 9.10
C ALA A 38 -10.00 -1.43 9.78
N PRO A 39 -9.03 -0.59 9.34
CA PRO A 39 -8.84 0.71 9.96
C PRO A 39 -10.00 1.66 9.64
N ALA A 40 -10.70 1.52 8.51
CA ALA A 40 -11.89 2.33 8.22
C ALA A 40 -13.06 2.01 9.16
N LEU A 41 -13.28 0.74 9.51
CA LEU A 41 -14.36 0.33 10.41
C LEU A 41 -14.11 0.71 11.88
N ALA A 42 -12.90 1.15 12.24
CA ALA A 42 -12.63 1.75 13.54
C ALA A 42 -13.50 2.99 13.84
N ASN A 43 -13.98 3.70 12.80
CA ASN A 43 -14.92 4.82 13.00
C ASN A 43 -16.26 4.38 13.60
N LEU A 44 -16.64 3.10 13.46
CA LEU A 44 -17.95 2.59 13.88
C LEU A 44 -17.88 1.77 15.17
N GLY A 45 -16.85 0.93 15.30
CA GLY A 45 -16.72 0.00 16.42
C GLY A 45 -15.35 -0.04 17.06
N GLY A 46 -14.52 0.98 16.80
CA GLY A 46 -13.25 1.15 17.49
C GLY A 46 -12.21 0.06 17.22
N SER A 47 -11.27 -0.13 18.16
CA SER A 47 -10.26 -1.18 18.04
C SER A 47 -10.85 -2.59 17.99
N THR A 48 -11.99 -2.83 18.65
CA THR A 48 -12.68 -4.13 18.64
C THR A 48 -13.13 -4.51 17.23
N LEU A 49 -13.92 -3.67 16.56
CA LEU A 49 -14.42 -3.97 15.22
C LEU A 49 -13.29 -3.97 14.17
N ALA A 50 -12.31 -3.08 14.32
CA ALA A 50 -11.13 -3.07 13.46
C ALA A 50 -10.34 -4.39 13.57
N SER A 51 -10.15 -4.90 14.80
CA SER A 51 -9.46 -6.17 15.04
C SER A 51 -10.22 -7.36 14.46
N GLN A 52 -11.54 -7.43 14.68
CA GLN A 52 -12.38 -8.48 14.11
C GLN A 52 -12.36 -8.47 12.56
N THR A 53 -12.43 -7.28 11.95
CA THR A 53 -12.35 -7.13 10.49
C THR A 53 -10.98 -7.54 9.97
N MET A 54 -9.90 -7.19 10.67
CA MET A 54 -8.56 -7.62 10.30
C MET A 54 -8.43 -9.14 10.35
N LEU A 55 -8.97 -9.80 11.37
CA LEU A 55 -8.98 -11.27 11.46
C LEU A 55 -9.63 -11.90 10.23
N LEU A 56 -10.77 -11.38 9.77
CA LEU A 56 -11.39 -11.82 8.51
C LEU A 56 -10.44 -11.61 7.32
N GLY A 57 -9.76 -10.46 7.25
CA GLY A 57 -8.77 -10.19 6.22
C GLY A 57 -7.61 -11.20 6.21
N ARG A 58 -7.19 -11.69 7.38
CA ARG A 58 -6.12 -12.71 7.48
C ARG A 58 -6.51 -14.02 6.80
N GLU A 59 -7.75 -14.45 6.97
CA GLU A 59 -8.27 -15.65 6.30
C GLU A 59 -8.24 -15.52 4.77
N TYR A 60 -8.46 -14.30 4.25
CA TYR A 60 -8.48 -14.08 2.80
C TYR A 60 -7.09 -14.06 2.15
N TYR A 61 -6.08 -13.48 2.79
CA TYR A 61 -4.78 -13.26 2.13
C TYR A 61 -3.53 -13.58 2.96
N GLN A 62 -3.64 -13.80 4.28
CA GLN A 62 -2.51 -14.17 5.15
C GLN A 62 -2.45 -15.68 5.41
N THR A 63 -2.64 -16.47 4.37
CA THR A 63 -2.54 -17.94 4.40
C THR A 63 -1.14 -18.39 3.93
N SER A 64 -0.93 -19.70 3.76
CA SER A 64 0.28 -20.23 3.10
C SER A 64 0.50 -19.67 1.69
N LEU A 65 -0.54 -19.08 1.08
CA LEU A 65 -0.49 -18.43 -0.23
C LEU A 65 -0.19 -16.93 -0.16
N GLU A 66 -0.01 -16.33 1.02
CA GLU A 66 0.32 -14.89 1.17
C GLU A 66 1.49 -14.44 0.28
N PRO A 67 2.61 -15.20 0.15
CA PRO A 67 3.70 -14.81 -0.74
C PRO A 67 3.27 -14.70 -2.20
N LEU A 68 2.27 -15.48 -2.63
CA LEU A 68 1.76 -15.49 -4.00
C LEU A 68 0.62 -14.50 -4.22
N LEU A 69 -0.24 -14.27 -3.22
CA LEU A 69 -1.44 -13.43 -3.35
C LEU A 69 -1.16 -11.95 -3.07
N VAL A 70 -0.18 -11.65 -2.22
CA VAL A 70 0.13 -10.27 -1.80
C VAL A 70 1.52 -9.87 -2.27
N LEU A 71 2.56 -10.58 -1.79
CA LEU A 71 3.94 -10.18 -2.05
C LEU A 71 4.32 -10.34 -3.52
N GLY A 72 3.85 -11.40 -4.19
CA GLY A 72 4.06 -11.66 -5.61
C GLY A 72 3.57 -10.50 -6.48
N PRO A 73 2.28 -10.15 -6.47
CA PRO A 73 1.73 -9.04 -7.23
C PRO A 73 2.44 -7.71 -6.96
N ILE A 74 2.68 -7.38 -5.68
CA ILE A 74 3.40 -6.15 -5.29
C ILE A 74 4.81 -6.13 -5.88
N THR A 75 5.57 -7.21 -5.70
CA THR A 75 6.95 -7.32 -6.18
C THR A 75 7.02 -7.22 -7.69
N ILE A 76 6.19 -8.00 -8.38
CA ILE A 76 6.13 -8.02 -9.84
C ILE A 76 5.71 -6.65 -10.39
N HIS A 77 4.76 -5.98 -9.74
CA HIS A 77 4.34 -4.62 -10.09
C HIS A 77 5.49 -3.62 -9.97
N ALA A 78 6.16 -3.59 -8.81
CA ALA A 78 7.25 -2.67 -8.51
C ALA A 78 8.46 -2.91 -9.43
N VAL A 79 8.90 -4.16 -9.58
CA VAL A 79 10.02 -4.54 -10.45
C VAL A 79 9.70 -4.18 -11.90
N SER A 80 8.50 -4.48 -12.39
CA SER A 80 8.09 -4.09 -13.75
C SER A 80 8.13 -2.57 -13.95
N GLY A 81 7.69 -1.80 -12.96
CA GLY A 81 7.75 -0.34 -12.99
C GLY A 81 9.18 0.20 -13.06
N VAL A 82 10.09 -0.34 -12.25
CA VAL A 82 11.51 0.05 -12.22
C VAL A 82 12.20 -0.34 -13.54
N LEU A 83 12.02 -1.59 -14.01
CA LEU A 83 12.62 -2.05 -15.26
C LEU A 83 12.11 -1.27 -16.47
N LYS A 84 10.82 -0.89 -16.51
CA LYS A 84 10.30 0.00 -17.57
C LYS A 84 11.00 1.35 -17.60
N ARG A 85 11.30 1.90 -16.41
CA ARG A 85 12.05 3.16 -16.32
C ARG A 85 13.47 2.98 -16.85
N MET A 86 14.16 1.91 -16.46
CA MET A 86 15.54 1.62 -16.89
C MET A 86 15.64 1.35 -18.41
N LEU A 87 14.63 0.70 -18.98
CA LEU A 87 14.59 0.33 -20.40
C LEU A 87 13.95 1.40 -21.31
N SER A 88 13.53 2.55 -20.77
CA SER A 88 12.91 3.61 -21.58
C SER A 88 13.89 4.15 -22.63
N PRO A 89 13.49 4.26 -23.91
CA PRO A 89 14.39 4.72 -24.97
C PRO A 89 14.62 6.24 -24.89
N PRO A 90 15.74 6.77 -25.42
CA PRO A 90 16.06 8.20 -25.35
C PRO A 90 14.95 9.12 -25.89
N GLY A 91 14.28 8.72 -26.99
CA GLY A 91 13.19 9.48 -27.59
C GLY A 91 11.84 9.38 -26.87
N ARG A 92 11.71 8.50 -25.86
CA ARG A 92 10.51 8.38 -25.02
C ARG A 92 10.92 8.16 -23.57
N PRO A 93 11.44 9.21 -22.91
CA PRO A 93 11.93 9.10 -21.55
C PRO A 93 10.81 8.70 -20.58
N PRO A 94 11.16 8.06 -19.45
CA PRO A 94 10.18 7.68 -18.44
C PRO A 94 9.56 8.92 -17.80
N ARG A 95 8.40 8.76 -17.14
CA ARG A 95 7.76 9.85 -16.39
C ARG A 95 8.76 10.48 -15.41
N LYS A 96 8.73 11.80 -15.26
CA LYS A 96 9.60 12.51 -14.30
C LYS A 96 9.36 11.99 -12.87
N PHE A 97 10.39 11.96 -12.03
CA PHE A 97 10.26 11.56 -10.62
C PHE A 97 9.29 12.46 -9.83
N SER A 98 9.19 13.73 -10.20
CA SER A 98 8.23 14.69 -9.64
C SER A 98 6.77 14.46 -10.07
N ASN A 99 6.52 13.56 -11.03
CA ASN A 99 5.15 13.19 -11.36
C ASN A 99 4.51 12.44 -10.19
N LEU A 100 3.29 12.81 -9.82
CA LEU A 100 2.60 12.27 -8.65
C LEU A 100 2.63 10.74 -8.58
N LEU A 101 2.33 10.05 -9.68
CA LEU A 101 2.36 8.59 -9.74
C LEU A 101 3.76 8.00 -9.50
N SER A 102 4.82 8.68 -9.95
CA SER A 102 6.20 8.26 -9.66
C SER A 102 6.58 8.56 -8.21
N LEU A 103 6.26 9.75 -7.72
CA LEU A 103 6.56 10.18 -6.35
C LEU A 103 5.90 9.24 -5.33
N THR A 104 4.61 8.95 -5.49
CA THR A 104 3.89 8.03 -4.60
C THR A 104 4.38 6.60 -4.75
N GLY A 105 4.71 6.16 -5.97
CA GLY A 105 5.25 4.83 -6.22
C GLY A 105 6.58 4.58 -5.51
N TYR A 106 7.52 5.54 -5.60
CA TYR A 106 8.79 5.46 -4.87
C TYR A 106 8.63 5.65 -3.37
N GLY A 107 7.74 6.55 -2.92
CA GLY A 107 7.43 6.71 -1.50
C GLY A 107 6.92 5.41 -0.88
N ILE A 108 5.99 4.72 -1.57
CA ILE A 108 5.50 3.39 -1.15
C ILE A 108 6.65 2.40 -1.15
N LEU A 109 7.37 2.25 -2.27
CA LEU A 109 8.39 1.22 -2.46
C LEU A 109 9.56 1.32 -1.50
N VAL A 110 10.07 2.53 -1.25
CA VAL A 110 11.34 2.74 -0.54
C VAL A 110 11.14 3.02 0.94
N LEU A 111 10.02 3.65 1.32
CA LEU A 111 9.82 4.11 2.68
C LEU A 111 8.59 3.46 3.32
N PHE A 112 7.39 3.76 2.82
CA PHE A 112 6.18 3.48 3.58
C PHE A 112 5.86 2.00 3.68
N LEU A 113 5.93 1.25 2.57
CA LEU A 113 5.60 -0.18 2.58
C LEU A 113 6.65 -1.03 3.31
N PRO A 114 7.97 -0.89 3.10
CA PRO A 114 8.96 -1.67 3.84
C PRO A 114 8.86 -1.45 5.35
N VAL A 115 8.68 -0.20 5.78
CA VAL A 115 8.57 0.13 7.21
C VAL A 115 7.30 -0.46 7.81
N HIS A 116 6.17 -0.34 7.10
CA HIS A 116 4.91 -0.93 7.53
C HIS A 116 5.01 -2.46 7.61
N PHE A 117 5.51 -3.11 6.54
CA PHE A 117 5.66 -4.56 6.48
C PHE A 117 6.60 -5.08 7.58
N LEU A 118 7.77 -4.47 7.77
CA LEU A 118 8.69 -4.91 8.82
C LEU A 118 8.10 -4.69 10.21
N THR A 119 7.42 -3.56 10.47
CA THR A 119 6.83 -3.28 11.80
C THR A 119 5.66 -4.19 12.13
N HIS A 120 4.83 -4.56 11.14
CA HIS A 120 3.61 -5.34 11.36
C HIS A 120 3.72 -6.84 11.02
N ARG A 121 4.80 -7.26 10.35
CA ARG A 121 5.01 -8.65 9.94
C ARG A 121 6.38 -9.18 10.30
N GLY A 122 7.45 -8.44 9.99
CA GLY A 122 8.83 -8.89 10.21
C GLY A 122 9.27 -8.90 11.67
N TYR A 123 9.35 -7.73 12.29
CA TYR A 123 9.83 -7.56 13.66
C TYR A 123 8.99 -8.25 14.75
N PRO A 124 7.66 -8.36 14.64
CA PRO A 124 6.90 -9.16 15.60
C PRO A 124 7.37 -10.62 15.71
N MET A 125 7.94 -11.18 14.65
CA MET A 125 8.40 -12.57 14.63
C MET A 125 9.78 -12.79 15.28
N LEU A 126 10.43 -11.73 15.78
CA LEU A 126 11.72 -11.86 16.46
C LEU A 126 11.57 -12.57 17.81
N GLU A 127 12.30 -13.67 18.00
CA GLU A 127 12.28 -14.46 19.24
C GLU A 127 13.12 -13.82 20.36
N THR A 128 13.90 -12.79 20.05
CA THR A 128 14.79 -12.13 21.00
C THR A 128 14.01 -11.40 22.10
N PRO A 129 14.47 -11.44 23.36
CA PRO A 129 13.92 -10.60 24.42
C PRO A 129 13.94 -9.10 24.04
N PRO A 130 12.91 -8.32 24.40
CA PRO A 130 11.68 -8.72 25.10
C PRO A 130 10.52 -9.06 24.15
N ILE A 131 10.73 -9.23 22.84
CA ILE A 131 9.65 -9.44 21.85
C ILE A 131 9.04 -10.84 21.99
N TYR A 132 9.90 -11.87 22.08
CA TYR A 132 9.50 -13.28 22.24
C TYR A 132 8.48 -13.77 21.20
N GLY A 133 8.55 -13.31 19.95
CA GLY A 133 7.61 -13.68 18.90
C GLY A 133 6.17 -13.29 19.22
N VAL A 134 5.78 -12.05 18.95
CA VAL A 134 4.37 -11.62 19.08
C VAL A 134 3.57 -12.28 17.97
N GLY A 135 2.78 -13.29 18.33
CA GLY A 135 2.09 -14.15 17.39
C GLY A 135 0.95 -13.45 16.65
N PRO A 136 0.43 -14.03 15.54
CA PRO A 136 -0.73 -13.47 14.84
C PRO A 136 -1.94 -13.27 15.74
N ALA A 137 -2.18 -14.15 16.71
CA ALA A 137 -3.29 -14.02 17.66
C ALA A 137 -3.12 -12.83 18.63
N GLU A 138 -1.90 -12.37 18.84
CA GLU A 138 -1.58 -11.23 19.72
C GLU A 138 -1.53 -9.92 18.92
N LEU A 139 -1.16 -9.95 17.64
CA LEU A 139 -1.16 -8.75 16.80
C LEU A 139 -2.59 -8.34 16.44
N ASP A 140 -3.08 -7.28 17.06
CA ASP A 140 -4.40 -6.68 16.81
C ASP A 140 -4.33 -5.14 16.73
N TYR A 141 -5.46 -4.43 16.81
CA TYR A 141 -5.43 -2.97 16.80
C TYR A 141 -4.92 -2.33 18.09
N GLU A 142 -4.73 -3.08 19.19
CA GLU A 142 -3.99 -2.57 20.35
C GLU A 142 -2.50 -2.42 20.03
N PHE A 143 -1.94 -3.26 19.15
CA PHE A 143 -0.59 -3.07 18.62
C PHE A 143 -0.47 -1.75 17.83
N VAL A 144 -1.47 -1.44 16.99
CA VAL A 144 -1.53 -0.17 16.24
C VAL A 144 -1.67 1.02 17.18
N LYS A 145 -2.54 0.91 18.20
CA LYS A 145 -2.75 1.96 19.21
C LYS A 145 -1.48 2.25 20.01
N THR A 146 -0.70 1.22 20.33
CA THR A 146 0.61 1.39 20.99
C THR A 146 1.51 2.31 20.17
N GLY A 147 1.67 2.04 18.88
CA GLY A 147 2.44 2.91 17.99
C GLY A 147 1.89 4.33 17.91
N LEU A 148 0.57 4.48 17.79
CA LEU A 148 -0.09 5.79 17.71
C LEU A 148 0.02 6.61 19.00
N LYS A 149 0.06 5.96 20.17
CA LYS A 149 0.15 6.67 21.46
C LYS A 149 1.57 6.95 21.89
N THR A 150 2.48 5.99 21.69
CA THR A 150 3.88 6.14 22.10
C THR A 150 4.65 7.03 21.14
N TRP A 151 4.36 6.95 19.83
CA TRP A 151 4.99 7.79 18.80
C TRP A 151 3.97 8.44 17.87
N PRO A 152 3.14 9.39 18.37
CA PRO A 152 2.00 9.91 17.65
C PRO A 152 2.36 10.54 16.32
N ILE A 153 3.41 11.36 16.27
CA ILE A 153 3.83 12.04 15.04
C ILE A 153 4.35 11.02 14.02
N ARG A 154 5.24 10.11 14.43
CA ARG A 154 5.87 9.15 13.51
C ARG A 154 4.87 8.17 12.94
N SER A 155 4.05 7.58 13.80
CA SER A 155 3.00 6.67 13.39
C SER A 155 1.97 7.36 12.49
N SER A 156 1.59 8.61 12.80
CA SER A 156 0.68 9.38 11.94
C SER A 156 1.29 9.67 10.56
N VAL A 157 2.58 10.02 10.49
CA VAL A 157 3.28 10.25 9.22
C VAL A 157 3.43 8.96 8.42
N LEU A 158 3.79 7.84 9.06
CA LEU A 158 3.99 6.56 8.37
C LEU A 158 2.68 5.98 7.86
N TYR A 159 1.64 5.91 8.70
CA TYR A 159 0.33 5.42 8.28
C TYR A 159 -0.33 6.39 7.29
N GLY A 160 -0.34 7.68 7.61
CA GLY A 160 -0.94 8.71 6.76
C GLY A 160 -0.25 8.79 5.40
N GLY A 161 1.09 8.77 5.40
CA GLY A 161 1.90 8.75 4.19
C GLY A 161 1.66 7.50 3.34
N LEU A 162 1.55 6.32 3.95
CA LEU A 162 1.24 5.08 3.22
C LEU A 162 -0.17 5.13 2.61
N VAL A 163 -1.19 5.51 3.38
CA VAL A 163 -2.58 5.58 2.94
C VAL A 163 -2.75 6.59 1.80
N LEU A 164 -2.20 7.80 1.97
CA LEU A 164 -2.29 8.87 0.97
C LEU A 164 -1.52 8.48 -0.29
N SER A 165 -0.27 8.01 -0.16
CA SER A 165 0.54 7.62 -1.31
C SER A 165 -0.14 6.50 -2.10
N THR A 166 -0.62 5.47 -1.41
CA THR A 166 -1.26 4.31 -2.06
C THR A 166 -2.57 4.69 -2.73
N THR A 167 -3.41 5.51 -2.07
CA THR A 167 -4.67 5.99 -2.65
C THR A 167 -4.42 6.81 -3.91
N LEU A 168 -3.49 7.77 -3.85
CA LEU A 168 -3.14 8.61 -4.99
C LEU A 168 -2.50 7.80 -6.12
N HIS A 169 -1.62 6.85 -5.79
CA HIS A 169 -1.00 5.95 -6.77
C HIS A 169 -2.05 5.09 -7.49
N LEU A 170 -3.01 4.54 -6.74
CA LEU A 170 -4.10 3.74 -7.27
C LEU A 170 -4.95 4.54 -8.25
N VAL A 171 -5.32 5.78 -7.92
CA VAL A 171 -6.21 6.60 -8.77
C VAL A 171 -5.55 7.00 -10.09
N ASP A 172 -4.29 7.45 -10.04
CA ASP A 172 -3.54 7.78 -11.24
C ASP A 172 -3.25 6.51 -12.07
N GLY A 173 -2.94 5.39 -11.41
CA GLY A 173 -2.73 4.08 -12.05
C GLY A 173 -3.98 3.55 -12.74
N MET A 174 -5.13 3.62 -12.08
CA MET A 174 -6.43 3.19 -12.61
C MET A 174 -6.80 3.98 -13.87
N THR A 175 -6.52 5.29 -13.89
CA THR A 175 -6.71 6.12 -15.09
C THR A 175 -5.90 5.60 -16.29
N ILE A 176 -4.67 5.15 -16.05
CA ILE A 176 -3.81 4.60 -17.11
C ILE A 176 -4.38 3.28 -17.61
N ILE A 177 -4.77 2.38 -16.71
CA ILE A 177 -5.32 1.07 -17.07
C ILE A 177 -6.62 1.25 -17.87
N TRP A 178 -7.53 2.11 -17.38
CA TRP A 178 -8.79 2.43 -18.05
C TRP A 178 -8.57 2.89 -19.50
N ASN A 179 -7.71 3.89 -19.68
CA ASN A 179 -7.43 4.46 -21.00
C ASN A 179 -6.61 3.54 -21.91
N SER A 180 -5.97 2.50 -21.36
CA SER A 180 -5.15 1.54 -22.13
C SER A 180 -5.96 0.33 -22.58
N TRP A 181 -6.88 -0.16 -21.75
CA TRP A 181 -7.51 -1.47 -21.95
C TRP A 181 -9.04 -1.44 -21.98
N LEU A 182 -9.67 -0.55 -21.20
CA LEU A 182 -11.11 -0.64 -20.94
C LEU A 182 -11.93 0.34 -21.77
N LYS A 183 -11.33 1.48 -22.18
CA LYS A 183 -12.04 2.54 -22.89
C LYS A 183 -12.73 2.03 -24.17
N ASP A 184 -12.10 1.16 -24.95
CA ASP A 184 -12.61 0.73 -26.26
C ASP A 184 -13.50 -0.51 -26.14
N SER A 185 -13.27 -1.33 -25.10
CA SER A 185 -14.04 -2.55 -24.85
C SER A 185 -15.39 -2.30 -24.16
N LEU A 186 -15.53 -1.22 -23.39
CA LEU A 186 -16.75 -0.90 -22.62
C LEU A 186 -17.53 0.30 -23.18
N SER A 187 -17.06 0.94 -24.26
CA SER A 187 -17.69 2.15 -24.79
C SER A 187 -18.34 1.92 -26.16
N SER A 188 -19.65 1.71 -26.18
CA SER A 188 -20.50 1.94 -27.36
C SER A 188 -21.13 3.34 -27.40
N SER A 189 -21.26 4.06 -26.27
CA SER A 189 -21.61 5.48 -26.25
C SER A 189 -21.45 6.11 -24.86
N ARG A 190 -21.07 7.40 -24.81
CA ARG A 190 -21.13 8.36 -23.66
C ARG A 190 -20.14 8.29 -22.49
N LEU A 191 -19.44 7.20 -22.18
CA LEU A 191 -18.37 7.27 -21.16
C LEU A 191 -17.07 7.76 -21.80
N ALA A 192 -16.96 9.08 -21.94
CA ALA A 192 -15.78 9.74 -22.50
C ALA A 192 -14.50 9.24 -21.82
N SER A 193 -13.43 9.07 -22.62
CA SER A 193 -12.04 8.93 -22.15
C SER A 193 -11.86 9.73 -20.87
N TRP A 194 -11.24 9.12 -19.86
CA TRP A 194 -11.04 9.72 -18.54
C TRP A 194 -10.18 10.99 -18.67
N ARG A 195 -10.82 12.11 -19.01
CA ARG A 195 -10.18 13.36 -19.45
C ARG A 195 -9.30 13.90 -18.34
N ARG A 196 -8.24 14.60 -18.72
CA ARG A 196 -7.31 15.22 -17.76
C ARG A 196 -8.02 16.24 -16.86
N GLU A 197 -9.06 16.88 -17.36
CA GLU A 197 -9.89 17.89 -16.66
C GLU A 197 -10.64 17.33 -15.45
N VAL A 198 -11.00 16.03 -15.44
CA VAL A 198 -11.69 15.42 -14.29
C VAL A 198 -10.74 14.92 -13.20
N ARG A 199 -9.42 14.98 -13.43
CA ARG A 199 -8.40 14.50 -12.49
C ARG A 199 -8.54 15.08 -11.08
N PRO A 200 -8.69 16.40 -10.85
CA PRO A 200 -8.84 16.94 -9.50
C PRO A 200 -10.08 16.39 -8.80
N ARG A 201 -11.22 16.31 -9.49
CA ARG A 201 -12.45 15.73 -8.93
C ARG A 201 -12.25 14.26 -8.54
N ARG A 202 -11.59 13.47 -9.37
CA ARG A 202 -11.30 12.05 -9.05
C ARG A 202 -10.37 11.90 -7.85
N ILE A 203 -9.33 12.72 -7.77
CA ILE A 203 -8.42 12.72 -6.62
C ILE A 203 -9.21 13.07 -5.36
N LEU A 204 -10.02 14.12 -5.39
CA LEU A 204 -10.86 14.51 -4.25
C LEU A 204 -11.83 13.39 -3.84
N LEU A 205 -12.50 12.76 -4.80
CA LEU A 205 -13.38 11.63 -4.53
C LEU A 205 -12.64 10.45 -3.90
N ALA A 206 -11.47 10.09 -4.43
CA ALA A 206 -10.70 8.99 -3.87
C ALA A 206 -10.13 9.30 -2.49
N LEU A 207 -9.69 10.54 -2.26
CA LEU A 207 -9.28 10.98 -0.94
C LEU A 207 -10.46 10.95 0.04
N GLY A 208 -11.65 11.40 -0.38
CA GLY A 208 -12.85 11.39 0.46
C GLY A 208 -13.44 9.99 0.72
N CYS A 209 -13.39 9.09 -0.26
CA CYS A 209 -14.02 7.76 -0.16
C CYS A 209 -13.08 6.66 0.33
N LEU A 210 -11.76 6.80 0.11
CA LEU A 210 -10.78 5.77 0.48
C LEU A 210 -9.86 6.23 1.60
N ALA A 211 -9.19 7.36 1.44
CA ALA A 211 -8.21 7.80 2.43
C ALA A 211 -8.88 8.34 3.70
N LEU A 212 -9.90 9.18 3.58
CA LEU A 212 -10.52 9.85 4.71
C LEU A 212 -11.10 8.87 5.73
N PRO A 213 -11.90 7.84 5.37
CA PRO A 213 -12.40 6.88 6.35
C PRO A 213 -11.28 6.14 7.09
N VAL A 214 -10.20 5.79 6.40
CA VAL A 214 -9.05 5.14 7.02
C VAL A 214 -8.35 6.09 7.99
N LEU A 215 -8.10 7.33 7.58
CA LEU A 215 -7.39 8.32 8.40
C LEU A 215 -8.22 8.73 9.63
N THR A 216 -9.52 8.92 9.49
CA THR A 216 -10.40 9.20 10.63
C THR A 216 -10.53 7.99 11.55
N GLY A 217 -10.47 6.77 11.01
CA GLY A 217 -10.44 5.55 11.81
C GLY A 217 -9.16 5.41 12.62
N LEU A 218 -8.00 5.73 12.04
CA LEU A 218 -6.73 5.84 12.79
C LEU A 218 -6.79 6.91 13.88
N TYR A 219 -7.45 8.04 13.60
CA TYR A 219 -7.69 9.06 14.61
C TYR A 219 -8.60 8.58 15.74
N ALA A 220 -9.66 7.81 15.43
CA ALA A 220 -10.53 7.20 16.44
C ALA A 220 -9.73 6.25 17.36
N LEU A 221 -8.91 5.38 16.77
CA LEU A 221 -8.01 4.47 17.50
C LEU A 221 -7.04 5.22 18.42
N PHE A 222 -6.46 6.33 17.95
CA PHE A 222 -5.57 7.16 18.76
C PHE A 222 -6.27 7.70 20.02
N LYS A 223 -7.57 8.03 19.93
CA LYS A 223 -8.36 8.57 21.04
C LYS A 223 -8.80 7.53 22.06
N GLU A 224 -8.92 6.26 21.67
CA GLU A 224 -9.32 5.20 22.61
C GLU A 224 -8.27 4.93 23.68
N PRO A 225 -8.66 4.54 24.91
CA PRO A 225 -7.70 4.07 25.92
C PRO A 225 -7.03 2.76 25.48
N MET A 226 -5.82 2.50 25.97
CA MET A 226 -5.16 1.20 25.77
C MET A 226 -5.88 0.13 26.58
N MET A 227 -6.21 -0.99 25.94
CA MET A 227 -6.88 -2.14 26.57
C MET A 227 -5.95 -3.37 26.68
N THR A 228 -4.67 -3.21 26.34
CA THR A 228 -3.66 -4.26 26.46
C THR A 228 -2.99 -4.28 27.83
N PHE A 229 -2.56 -5.46 28.28
CA PHE A 229 -1.79 -5.59 29.51
C PHE A 229 -0.43 -4.88 29.39
N THR A 230 0.05 -4.31 30.48
CA THR A 230 1.35 -3.61 30.52
C THR A 230 2.51 -4.48 30.06
N SER A 231 2.48 -5.79 30.35
CA SER A 231 3.49 -6.74 29.88
C SER A 231 3.49 -6.86 28.36
N MET A 232 2.31 -6.90 27.74
CA MET A 232 2.16 -6.95 26.29
C MET A 232 2.53 -5.62 25.62
N ALA A 233 2.12 -4.49 26.20
CA ALA A 233 2.51 -3.16 25.71
C ALA A 233 4.03 -3.02 25.59
N LYS A 234 4.80 -3.52 26.58
CA LYS A 234 6.27 -3.52 26.52
C LYS A 234 6.82 -4.36 25.36
N ARG A 235 6.19 -5.50 25.05
CA ARG A 235 6.57 -6.32 23.87
C ARG A 235 6.29 -5.56 22.58
N TYR A 236 5.13 -4.92 22.49
CA TYR A 236 4.76 -4.09 21.33
C TYR A 236 5.73 -2.93 21.13
N GLU A 237 6.06 -2.19 22.20
CA GLU A 237 7.05 -1.12 22.15
C GLU A 237 8.41 -1.61 21.65
N ALA A 238 8.85 -2.78 22.12
CA ALA A 238 10.11 -3.38 21.67
C ALA A 238 10.08 -3.76 20.18
N VAL A 239 8.94 -4.22 19.66
CA VAL A 239 8.75 -4.46 18.21
C VAL A 239 8.89 -3.15 17.44
N TYR A 240 8.26 -2.06 17.87
CA TYR A 240 8.44 -0.76 17.22
C TYR A 240 9.90 -0.32 17.26
N LEU A 241 10.55 -0.44 18.42
CA LEU A 241 11.97 -0.13 18.61
C LEU A 241 12.93 -1.06 17.84
N ALA A 242 12.49 -2.16 17.23
CA ALA A 242 13.31 -2.89 16.27
C ALA A 242 13.58 -2.06 14.99
N SER A 243 12.65 -1.16 14.64
CA SER A 243 12.80 -0.23 13.52
C SER A 243 13.65 0.98 13.89
N LEU A 244 14.67 1.30 13.08
CA LEU A 244 15.47 2.52 13.26
C LEU A 244 14.63 3.80 13.27
N ILE A 245 13.51 3.83 12.53
CA ILE A 245 12.64 5.01 12.44
C ILE A 245 11.95 5.32 13.76
N TYR A 246 11.70 4.32 14.60
CA TYR A 246 11.07 4.51 15.90
C TYR A 246 12.07 4.76 17.04
N ARG A 247 13.38 4.61 16.78
CA ARG A 247 14.45 4.87 17.75
C ARG A 247 14.91 6.33 17.81
N ILE A 248 14.72 7.07 16.71
CA ILE A 248 15.08 8.49 16.61
C ILE A 248 14.10 9.38 17.35
#